data_AF-A0A1Z8VTS3-F1
#
_entry.id   AF-A0A1Z8VTS3-F1
#
_cell.length_a   1.000
_cell.length_b   1.000
_cell.length_c   1.000
_cell.angle_alpha   90.00
_cell.angle_beta   90.00
_cell.angle_gamma   90.00
#
_symmetry.space_group_name_H-M   'P 1'
#
loop_
_entity.id
_entity.type
_entity.pdbx_description
1 polymer ?
#
loop_
_entity_poly.entity_id
_entity_poly.type
_entity_poly.pdbx_seq_one_letter_code
_entity_poly.pdbx_strand_id
1 'polypeptide(L)'
;MKFLTKILALLLLLGSLRISYAVEFEETIDTIEIRKAAMQNLWQRIKRLSPYVELKEKVEYNKDLAVTDAQEVINLLEQTKNLWPLNSNISGKGFTNATPAIWVLPDYFEKLYSSAEKSAYILKQSILDDDIDSTISAMCNLGTSCGTCHANFRRLLTSQLANEVSGWSGQYVNGCK
;
A
#
# COMPACT_ATOMS: atom_id res chain seq x y z
N MET A 1 -41.47 24.06 -33.27
CA MET A 1 -41.67 22.89 -32.38
C MET A 1 -40.66 21.75 -32.60
N LYS A 2 -40.55 21.16 -33.80
CA LYS A 2 -39.60 20.04 -34.08
C LYS A 2 -38.11 20.34 -33.83
N PHE A 3 -37.70 21.61 -33.88
CA PHE A 3 -36.31 22.04 -33.63
C PHE A 3 -36.01 22.14 -32.12
N LEU A 4 -36.96 22.66 -31.33
CA LEU A 4 -36.84 22.72 -29.86
C LEU A 4 -36.80 21.33 -29.23
N THR A 5 -37.60 20.37 -29.74
CA THR A 5 -37.59 18.98 -29.23
C THR A 5 -36.28 18.25 -29.54
N LYS A 6 -35.63 18.55 -30.67
CA LYS A 6 -34.30 18.01 -31.01
C LYS A 6 -33.19 18.59 -30.11
N ILE A 7 -33.24 19.88 -29.80
CA ILE A 7 -32.29 20.53 -28.88
C ILE A 7 -32.47 19.97 -27.46
N LEU A 8 -33.70 19.80 -26.99
CA LEU A 8 -33.98 19.24 -25.67
C LEU A 8 -33.50 17.79 -25.55
N ALA A 9 -33.70 16.97 -26.60
CA ALA A 9 -33.20 15.61 -26.64
C ALA A 9 -31.66 15.55 -26.64
N LEU A 10 -30.99 16.46 -27.38
CA LEU A 10 -29.53 16.56 -27.40
C LEU A 10 -28.97 17.00 -26.04
N LEU A 11 -29.62 17.94 -25.35
CA LEU A 11 -29.24 18.39 -24.00
C LEU A 11 -29.42 17.28 -22.95
N LEU A 12 -30.49 16.49 -23.04
CA LEU A 12 -30.72 15.33 -22.18
C LEU A 12 -29.65 14.24 -22.37
N LEU A 13 -29.25 13.96 -23.62
CA LEU A 13 -28.17 13.04 -23.96
C LEU A 13 -26.80 13.55 -23.46
N LEU A 14 -26.51 14.84 -23.60
CA LEU A 14 -25.26 15.42 -23.08
C LEU A 14 -25.23 15.46 -21.54
N GLY A 15 -26.39 15.59 -20.89
CA GLY A 15 -26.52 15.54 -19.44
C GLY A 15 -26.21 14.16 -18.85
N SER A 16 -26.69 13.08 -19.47
CA SER A 16 -26.48 11.72 -18.97
C SER A 16 -25.01 11.29 -19.03
N LEU A 17 -24.26 11.66 -20.08
CA LEU A 17 -22.83 11.36 -20.16
C LEU A 17 -22.03 12.01 -19.01
N ARG A 18 -22.35 13.25 -18.60
CA ARG A 18 -21.62 13.94 -17.54
C ARG A 18 -21.77 13.27 -16.18
N ILE A 19 -22.92 12.66 -15.90
CA ILE A 19 -23.19 11.95 -14.64
C ILE A 19 -22.30 10.70 -14.57
N SER A 20 -22.20 9.91 -15.65
CA SER A 20 -21.37 8.70 -15.69
C SER A 20 -19.89 9.00 -15.43
N TYR A 21 -19.32 10.03 -16.06
CA TYR A 21 -17.93 10.43 -15.83
C TYR A 21 -17.67 10.91 -14.40
N ALA A 22 -18.64 11.59 -13.78
CA ALA A 22 -18.51 12.06 -12.40
C ALA A 22 -18.47 10.89 -11.41
N VAL A 23 -19.34 9.89 -11.60
CA VAL A 23 -19.38 8.67 -10.78
C VAL A 23 -18.08 7.87 -10.90
N GLU A 24 -17.58 7.65 -12.13
CA GLU A 24 -16.32 6.93 -12.35
C GLU A 24 -15.12 7.66 -11.73
N PHE A 25 -15.12 8.99 -11.78
CA PHE A 25 -14.08 9.80 -11.15
C PHE A 25 -14.13 9.72 -9.63
N GLU A 26 -15.32 9.79 -9.03
CA GLU A 26 -15.51 9.63 -7.57
C GLU A 26 -15.01 8.25 -7.10
N GLU A 27 -15.41 7.18 -7.77
CA GLU A 27 -14.94 5.81 -7.49
C GLU A 27 -13.41 5.68 -7.64
N THR A 28 -12.82 6.37 -8.61
CA THR A 28 -11.37 6.44 -8.80
C THR A 28 -10.69 7.11 -7.60
N ILE A 29 -11.24 8.21 -7.10
CA ILE A 29 -10.72 8.90 -5.92
C ILE A 29 -10.85 8.02 -4.68
N ASP A 30 -12.00 7.37 -4.49
CA ASP A 30 -12.24 6.46 -3.38
C ASP A 30 -11.23 5.30 -3.39
N THR A 31 -10.97 4.70 -4.55
CA THR A 31 -9.96 3.65 -4.71
C THR A 31 -8.56 4.13 -4.26
N ILE A 32 -8.19 5.37 -4.62
CA ILE A 32 -6.92 5.97 -4.25
C ILE A 32 -6.85 6.23 -2.74
N GLU A 33 -7.92 6.73 -2.13
CA GLU A 33 -7.96 7.01 -0.70
C GLU A 33 -7.97 5.72 0.13
N ILE A 34 -8.69 4.68 -0.31
CA ILE A 34 -8.68 3.36 0.33
C ILE A 34 -7.26 2.79 0.35
N ARG A 35 -6.55 2.76 -0.79
CA ARG A 35 -5.18 2.20 -0.80
C ARG A 35 -4.20 3.04 0.01
N LYS A 36 -4.35 4.37 0.05
CA LYS A 36 -3.54 5.23 0.92
C LYS A 36 -3.79 4.93 2.40
N ALA A 37 -5.05 4.84 2.80
CA ALA A 37 -5.43 4.56 4.17
C ALA A 37 -4.93 3.18 4.61
N ALA A 38 -5.06 2.17 3.76
CA ALA A 38 -4.54 0.83 4.04
C ALA A 38 -3.01 0.83 4.16
N MET A 39 -2.28 1.51 3.29
CA MET A 39 -0.82 1.65 3.40
C MET A 39 -0.37 2.38 4.68
N GLN A 40 -1.13 3.39 5.13
CA GLN A 40 -0.87 4.04 6.41
C GLN A 40 -1.14 3.11 7.60
N ASN A 41 -2.21 2.31 7.55
CA ASN A 41 -2.47 1.31 8.57
C ASN A 41 -1.39 0.22 8.60
N LEU A 42 -0.92 -0.22 7.43
CA LEU A 42 0.19 -1.17 7.31
C LEU A 42 1.41 -0.61 8.03
N TRP A 43 1.75 0.66 7.79
CA TRP A 43 2.84 1.32 8.49
C TRP A 43 2.67 1.32 10.02
N GLN A 44 1.47 1.58 10.53
CA GLN A 44 1.23 1.53 11.98
C GLN A 44 1.48 0.13 12.56
N ARG A 45 1.12 -0.95 11.84
CA ARG A 45 1.42 -2.33 12.28
C ARG A 45 2.91 -2.62 12.28
N ILE A 46 3.61 -2.24 11.21
CA ILE A 46 5.07 -2.37 11.11
C ILE A 46 5.77 -1.63 12.26
N LYS A 47 5.34 -0.42 12.58
CA LYS A 47 5.89 0.36 13.70
C LYS A 47 5.70 -0.32 15.05
N ARG A 48 4.55 -1.00 15.27
CA ARG A 48 4.29 -1.76 16.51
C ARG A 48 5.07 -3.07 16.57
N LEU A 49 5.29 -3.71 15.42
CA LEU A 49 6.12 -4.90 15.31
C LEU A 49 7.61 -4.61 15.49
N SER A 50 8.10 -3.40 15.15
CA SER A 50 9.53 -3.08 15.22
C SER A 50 10.11 -3.41 16.61
N PRO A 51 9.61 -2.87 17.74
CA PRO A 51 10.17 -3.14 19.07
C PRO A 51 10.20 -4.63 19.45
N TYR A 52 9.21 -5.41 19.00
CA TYR A 52 9.18 -6.86 19.22
C TYR A 52 10.41 -7.55 18.61
N VAL A 53 10.80 -7.10 17.42
CA VAL A 53 11.97 -7.57 16.68
C VAL A 53 13.27 -6.97 17.24
N GLU A 54 13.34 -5.65 17.46
CA GLU A 54 14.59 -4.98 17.85
C GLU A 54 15.08 -5.40 19.23
N LEU A 55 14.14 -5.66 20.13
CA LEU A 55 14.43 -5.94 21.53
C LEU A 55 14.40 -7.44 21.84
N LYS A 56 14.23 -8.31 20.83
CA LYS A 56 14.17 -9.77 20.97
C LYS A 56 13.24 -10.21 22.11
N GLU A 57 12.00 -9.72 22.08
CA GLU A 57 10.97 -10.00 23.11
C GLU A 57 11.27 -9.47 24.53
N LYS A 58 12.29 -8.63 24.73
CA LYS A 58 12.60 -8.03 26.05
C LYS A 58 11.66 -6.89 26.46
N VAL A 59 10.59 -6.67 25.71
CA VAL A 59 9.54 -5.67 25.97
C VAL A 59 8.24 -6.39 26.21
N GLU A 60 7.35 -5.77 26.98
CA GLU A 60 5.99 -6.22 27.24
C GLU A 60 5.07 -6.08 26.00
N TYR A 61 5.56 -6.38 24.80
CA TYR A 61 4.74 -6.56 23.61
C TYR A 61 4.46 -8.07 23.50
N ASN A 62 3.33 -8.48 24.07
CA ASN A 62 2.91 -9.88 24.11
C ASN A 62 2.82 -10.45 22.69
N LYS A 63 3.41 -11.64 22.48
CA LYS A 63 3.34 -12.47 21.27
C LYS A 63 1.97 -12.45 20.59
N ASP A 64 0.87 -12.49 21.33
CA ASP A 64 -0.48 -12.43 20.78
C ASP A 64 -0.77 -11.15 19.97
N LEU A 65 -0.28 -10.00 20.46
CA LEU A 65 -0.37 -8.73 19.75
C LEU A 65 0.53 -8.73 18.51
N ALA A 66 1.73 -9.34 18.59
CA ALA A 66 2.63 -9.48 17.45
C ALA A 66 2.01 -10.33 16.33
N VAL A 67 1.40 -11.47 16.69
CA VAL A 67 0.67 -12.32 15.75
C VAL A 67 -0.50 -11.57 15.11
N THR A 68 -1.26 -10.82 15.92
CA THR A 68 -2.38 -10.01 15.44
C THR A 68 -1.92 -8.94 14.46
N ASP A 69 -0.86 -8.20 14.78
CA ASP A 69 -0.32 -7.17 13.91
C ASP A 69 0.28 -7.74 12.62
N ALA A 70 0.96 -8.88 12.69
CA ALA A 70 1.46 -9.58 11.51
C ALA A 70 0.32 -10.09 10.61
N GLN A 71 -0.78 -10.58 11.19
CA GLN A 71 -1.97 -10.94 10.43
C GLN A 71 -2.61 -9.71 9.76
N GLU A 72 -2.70 -8.59 10.47
CA GLU A 72 -3.24 -7.36 9.91
C GLU A 72 -2.40 -6.81 8.75
N VAL A 73 -1.08 -6.98 8.79
CA VAL A 73 -0.22 -6.67 7.63
C VAL A 73 -0.60 -7.50 6.41
N ILE A 74 -0.81 -8.81 6.57
CA ILE A 74 -1.24 -9.70 5.48
C ILE A 74 -2.59 -9.23 4.92
N ASN A 75 -3.58 -9.01 5.79
CA ASN A 75 -4.93 -8.57 5.40
C ASN A 75 -4.90 -7.26 4.60
N LEU A 76 -4.09 -6.29 5.04
CA LEU A 76 -3.96 -5.00 4.37
C LEU A 76 -3.26 -5.13 3.01
N LEU A 77 -2.23 -5.96 2.90
CA LEU A 77 -1.58 -6.25 1.62
C LEU A 77 -2.55 -6.91 0.63
N GLU A 78 -3.33 -7.89 1.07
CA GLU A 78 -4.34 -8.54 0.23
C GLU A 78 -5.43 -7.55 -0.22
N GLN A 79 -5.92 -6.72 0.70
CA GLN A 79 -6.91 -5.69 0.40
C GLN A 79 -6.42 -4.73 -0.68
N THR A 80 -5.14 -4.31 -0.64
CA THR A 80 -4.63 -3.31 -1.57
C THR A 80 -4.13 -3.88 -2.89
N LYS A 81 -4.04 -5.21 -3.05
CA LYS A 81 -3.49 -5.85 -4.26
C LYS A 81 -4.22 -5.46 -5.54
N ASN A 82 -5.54 -5.29 -5.46
CA ASN A 82 -6.39 -5.00 -6.62
C ASN A 82 -6.79 -3.53 -6.75
N LEU A 83 -6.21 -2.63 -5.93
CA LEU A 83 -6.55 -1.20 -5.93
C LEU A 83 -5.68 -0.37 -6.88
N TRP A 84 -5.26 -0.96 -8.00
CA TRP A 84 -4.40 -0.32 -9.01
C TRP A 84 -5.04 -0.26 -10.41
N PRO A 85 -6.34 0.07 -10.55
CA PRO A 85 -6.97 0.13 -11.87
C PRO A 85 -6.35 1.25 -12.71
N LEU A 86 -6.41 1.12 -14.05
CA LEU A 86 -5.76 2.05 -14.99
C LEU A 86 -6.26 3.49 -14.83
N ASN A 87 -7.55 3.67 -14.54
CA ASN A 87 -8.15 4.99 -14.31
C ASN A 87 -7.60 5.69 -13.06
N SER A 88 -6.98 4.96 -12.11
CA SER A 88 -6.29 5.53 -10.94
C SER A 88 -4.87 6.06 -11.23
N ASN A 89 -4.41 6.01 -12.49
CA ASN A 89 -3.16 6.64 -12.95
C ASN A 89 -3.33 8.15 -13.18
N ILE A 90 -3.62 8.89 -12.10
CA ILE A 90 -3.88 10.33 -12.13
C ILE A 90 -2.87 11.13 -11.29
N SER A 91 -1.64 10.64 -11.24
CA SER A 91 -0.53 11.26 -10.49
C SER A 91 -0.18 12.66 -10.99
N GLY A 92 -0.25 12.91 -12.30
CA GLY A 92 -0.06 14.23 -12.90
C GLY A 92 -1.09 15.28 -12.45
N LYS A 93 -2.21 14.86 -11.85
CA LYS A 93 -3.24 15.73 -11.26
C LYS A 93 -3.07 15.94 -9.75
N GLY A 94 -2.05 15.33 -9.14
CA GLY A 94 -1.75 15.51 -7.70
C GLY A 94 -2.57 14.64 -6.74
N PHE A 95 -3.48 13.79 -7.22
CA PHE A 95 -4.32 12.95 -6.36
C PHE A 95 -3.57 11.77 -5.73
N THR A 96 -2.43 11.35 -6.30
CA THR A 96 -1.67 10.20 -5.80
C THR A 96 -0.17 10.38 -6.01
N ASN A 97 0.62 9.79 -5.11
CA ASN A 97 2.08 9.70 -5.25
C ASN A 97 2.51 8.43 -6.01
N ALA A 98 1.57 7.55 -6.37
CA ALA A 98 1.83 6.43 -7.27
C ALA A 98 2.31 6.97 -8.62
N THR A 99 3.48 6.57 -9.09
CA THR A 99 4.04 7.00 -10.37
C THR A 99 3.40 6.20 -11.52
N PRO A 100 3.38 6.74 -12.75
CA PRO A 100 2.88 6.00 -13.92
C PRO A 100 3.58 4.66 -14.17
N ALA A 101 4.78 4.46 -13.62
CA ALA A 101 5.58 3.25 -13.78
C ALA A 101 4.87 1.98 -13.26
N ILE A 102 3.94 2.09 -12.29
CA ILE A 102 3.14 0.94 -11.82
C ILE A 102 2.39 0.28 -13.00
N TRP A 103 1.77 1.11 -13.85
CA TRP A 103 0.97 0.62 -14.97
C TRP A 103 1.80 0.31 -16.22
N VAL A 104 3.01 0.85 -16.32
CA VAL A 104 3.94 0.58 -17.44
C VAL A 104 4.74 -0.70 -17.19
N LEU A 105 5.05 -1.02 -15.93
CA LEU A 105 5.83 -2.19 -15.52
C LEU A 105 5.03 -3.07 -14.53
N PRO A 106 3.84 -3.57 -14.91
CA PRO A 106 2.95 -4.27 -14.00
C PRO A 106 3.59 -5.55 -13.42
N ASP A 107 4.34 -6.30 -14.21
CA ASP A 107 4.99 -7.53 -13.75
C ASP A 107 6.06 -7.26 -12.68
N TYR A 108 6.78 -6.14 -12.81
CA TYR A 108 7.79 -5.77 -11.83
C TYR A 108 7.15 -5.23 -10.54
N PHE A 109 6.07 -4.46 -10.68
CA PHE A 109 5.25 -4.04 -9.54
C PHE A 109 4.71 -5.26 -8.78
N GLU A 110 4.07 -6.20 -9.47
CA GLU A 110 3.50 -7.42 -8.88
C GLU A 110 4.60 -8.29 -8.22
N LYS A 111 5.78 -8.41 -8.85
CA LYS A 111 6.91 -9.12 -8.25
C LYS A 111 7.32 -8.55 -6.89
N LEU A 112 7.46 -7.22 -6.80
CA LEU A 112 7.82 -6.57 -5.53
C LEU A 112 6.68 -6.67 -4.51
N TYR A 113 5.44 -6.58 -4.97
CA TYR A 113 4.25 -6.72 -4.12
C TYR A 113 4.14 -8.12 -3.52
N SER A 114 4.23 -9.16 -4.36
CA SER A 114 4.24 -10.56 -3.95
C SER A 114 5.40 -10.89 -3.00
N SER A 115 6.55 -10.23 -3.14
CA SER A 115 7.67 -10.35 -2.20
C SER A 115 7.32 -9.85 -0.80
N ALA A 116 6.59 -8.73 -0.71
CA ALA A 116 6.07 -8.22 0.56
C ALA A 116 5.03 -9.18 1.16
N GLU A 117 4.08 -9.69 0.36
CA GLU A 117 3.09 -10.67 0.81
C GLU A 117 3.77 -11.90 1.41
N LYS A 118 4.71 -12.52 0.67
CA LYS A 118 5.46 -13.69 1.14
C LYS A 118 6.21 -13.40 2.45
N SER A 119 6.86 -12.24 2.55
CA SER A 119 7.61 -11.86 3.76
C SER A 119 6.70 -11.67 4.97
N ALA A 120 5.51 -11.09 4.77
CA ALA A 120 4.51 -10.93 5.82
C ALA A 120 3.98 -12.29 6.32
N TYR A 121 3.75 -13.24 5.42
CA TYR A 121 3.38 -14.62 5.78
C TYR A 121 4.46 -15.32 6.60
N ILE A 122 5.73 -15.25 6.16
CA ILE A 122 6.85 -15.83 6.89
C ILE A 122 7.01 -15.16 8.27
N LEU A 123 6.83 -13.83 8.34
CA LEU A 123 6.91 -13.08 9.59
C LEU A 123 5.89 -13.60 10.61
N LYS A 124 4.61 -13.68 10.22
CA LYS A 124 3.56 -14.22 11.10
C LYS A 124 3.89 -15.64 11.57
N GLN A 125 4.33 -16.51 10.66
CA GLN A 125 4.64 -17.90 10.99
C GLN A 125 5.83 -18.00 11.95
N SER A 126 6.89 -17.21 11.72
CA SER A 126 8.08 -17.19 12.59
C SER A 126 7.75 -16.71 14.00
N ILE A 127 6.84 -15.73 14.13
CA ILE A 127 6.33 -15.28 15.43
C ILE A 127 5.57 -16.42 16.11
N LEU A 128 4.67 -17.12 15.40
CA LEU A 128 3.92 -18.25 15.98
C LEU A 128 4.84 -19.36 16.50
N ASP A 129 5.92 -19.63 15.76
CA ASP A 129 6.88 -20.70 16.06
C ASP A 129 7.94 -20.32 17.12
N ASP A 130 7.88 -19.10 17.68
CA ASP A 130 8.90 -18.54 18.59
C ASP A 130 10.32 -18.51 17.97
N ASP A 131 10.41 -18.43 16.64
CA ASP A 131 11.68 -18.34 15.92
C ASP A 131 12.08 -16.87 15.71
N ILE A 132 12.85 -16.35 16.66
CA ILE A 132 13.29 -14.94 16.66
C ILE A 132 14.23 -14.61 15.49
N ASP A 133 15.12 -15.53 15.10
CA ASP A 133 16.06 -15.27 14.01
C ASP A 133 15.31 -15.23 12.66
N SER A 134 14.34 -16.12 12.46
CA SER A 134 13.44 -16.07 11.30
C SER A 134 12.51 -14.86 11.34
N THR A 135 12.01 -14.47 12.52
CA THR A 135 11.19 -13.26 12.70
C THR A 135 11.95 -12.00 12.28
N ILE A 136 13.21 -11.86 12.73
CA ILE A 136 14.09 -10.74 12.35
C ILE A 136 14.30 -10.74 10.82
N SER A 137 14.63 -11.90 10.25
CA SER A 137 14.90 -12.03 8.81
C SER A 137 13.66 -11.72 7.97
N ALA A 138 12.48 -12.17 8.40
CA ALA A 138 11.22 -11.91 7.72
C ALA A 138 10.82 -10.42 7.78
N MET A 139 10.99 -9.78 8.94
CA MET A 139 10.76 -8.33 9.09
C MET A 139 11.73 -7.53 8.21
N CYS A 140 12.99 -7.96 8.11
CA CYS A 140 14.01 -7.40 7.24
C CYS A 140 13.61 -7.46 5.76
N ASN A 141 13.18 -8.64 5.30
CA ASN A 141 12.75 -8.89 3.93
C ASN A 141 11.46 -8.13 3.58
N LEU A 142 10.53 -8.01 4.53
CA LEU A 142 9.32 -7.22 4.40
C LEU A 142 9.65 -5.73 4.20
N GLY A 143 10.48 -5.16 5.08
CA GLY A 143 10.92 -3.77 4.96
C GLY A 143 11.68 -3.49 3.66
N THR A 144 12.54 -4.41 3.24
CA THR A 144 13.26 -4.33 1.95
C THR A 144 12.29 -4.33 0.76
N SER A 145 11.24 -5.17 0.80
CA SER A 145 10.22 -5.22 -0.25
C SER A 145 9.43 -3.90 -0.30
N CYS A 146 9.01 -3.37 0.84
CA CYS A 146 8.33 -2.08 0.95
C CYS A 146 9.21 -0.93 0.41
N GLY A 147 10.47 -0.85 0.87
CA GLY A 147 11.42 0.18 0.47
C GLY A 147 11.74 0.15 -1.02
N THR A 148 11.98 -1.04 -1.58
CA THR A 148 12.26 -1.21 -3.01
C THR A 148 11.05 -0.84 -3.85
N CYS A 149 9.83 -1.26 -3.47
CA CYS A 149 8.61 -0.87 -4.17
C CYS A 149 8.43 0.65 -4.16
N HIS A 150 8.57 1.29 -3.00
CA HIS A 150 8.45 2.74 -2.88
C HIS A 150 9.50 3.49 -3.72
N ALA A 151 10.75 3.05 -3.71
CA ALA A 151 11.83 3.67 -4.48
C ALA A 151 11.58 3.64 -6.00
N ASN A 152 10.93 2.58 -6.50
CA ASN A 152 10.64 2.43 -7.93
C ASN A 152 9.32 3.09 -8.33
N PHE A 153 8.32 3.11 -7.46
CA PHE A 153 6.93 3.36 -7.85
C PHE A 153 6.24 4.51 -7.13
N ARG A 154 6.83 5.09 -6.08
CA ARG A 154 6.21 6.15 -5.29
C ARG A 154 7.06 7.41 -5.29
N ARG A 155 6.45 8.54 -5.66
CA ARG A 155 7.08 9.85 -5.51
C ARG A 155 7.29 10.15 -4.03
N LEU A 156 8.52 10.49 -3.67
CA LEU A 156 8.89 10.94 -2.33
C LEU A 156 8.60 12.44 -2.21
N LEU A 157 7.71 12.82 -1.28
CA LEU A 157 7.50 14.23 -0.94
C LEU A 157 8.43 14.61 0.20
N THR A 158 9.03 15.81 0.12
CA THR A 158 9.92 16.32 1.18
C THR A 158 9.23 16.39 2.55
N SER A 159 7.92 16.64 2.58
CA SER A 159 7.09 16.61 3.80
C SER A 159 6.94 15.22 4.41
N GLN A 160 7.19 14.16 3.65
CA GLN A 160 7.04 12.76 4.09
C GLN A 160 8.37 12.15 4.57
N LEU A 161 9.51 12.79 4.24
CA LEU A 161 10.85 12.32 4.61
C LEU A 161 11.01 12.10 6.13
N ALA A 162 10.57 13.05 6.96
CA ALA A 162 10.75 12.95 8.41
C ALA A 162 10.02 11.74 9.04
N ASN A 163 8.89 11.34 8.47
CA ASN A 163 8.08 10.22 8.97
C ASN A 163 8.50 8.86 8.41
N GLU A 164 9.07 8.83 7.21
CA GLU A 164 9.47 7.59 6.53
C GLU A 164 10.90 7.17 6.88
N VAL A 165 11.78 8.13 7.18
CA VAL A 165 13.17 7.86 7.58
C VAL A 165 13.26 7.39 9.04
N SER A 166 12.24 7.68 9.87
CA SER A 166 12.30 7.47 11.33
C SER A 166 11.76 6.12 11.83
N GLY A 167 10.96 5.39 11.06
CA GLY A 167 10.39 4.11 11.55
C GLY A 167 10.99 2.85 10.94
N TRP A 168 12.01 2.97 10.08
CA TRP A 168 12.84 1.84 9.68
C TRP A 168 14.28 2.32 9.59
N SER A 169 15.07 2.09 10.64
CA SER A 169 16.39 2.68 10.85
C SER A 169 17.47 2.20 9.88
N GLY A 170 17.14 1.35 8.90
CA GLY A 170 18.12 0.71 8.04
C GLY A 170 19.08 -0.22 8.78
N GLN A 171 18.94 -0.40 10.10
CA GLN A 171 19.83 -1.21 10.93
C GLN A 171 19.81 -2.70 10.55
N TYR A 172 18.73 -3.15 9.92
CA TYR A 172 18.56 -4.54 9.48
C TYR A 172 19.10 -4.79 8.05
N VAL A 173 19.37 -3.74 7.27
CA VAL A 173 19.71 -3.83 5.83
C VAL A 173 21.01 -4.60 5.55
N ASN A 174 21.94 -4.64 6.51
CA ASN A 174 23.24 -5.33 6.34
C ASN A 174 23.20 -6.84 6.68
N GLY A 175 22.02 -7.41 6.95
CA GLY A 175 21.91 -8.79 7.44
C GLY A 175 20.68 -9.57 6.98
N CYS A 176 19.83 -9.04 6.08
CA CYS A 176 18.76 -9.85 5.51
C CYS A 176 19.39 -11.00 4.70
N LYS A 177 19.36 -12.23 5.22
CA LYS A 177 19.72 -13.45 4.50
C LYS A 177 18.48 -14.31 4.31
#